data_AF-A0A2D9Y4U9-F1
#
_entry.id   AF-A0A2D9Y4U9-F1
#
_cell.length_a   1.000
_cell.length_b   1.000
_cell.length_c   1.000
_cell.angle_alpha   90.00
_cell.angle_beta   90.00
_cell.angle_gamma   90.00
#
_symmetry.space_group_name_H-M   'P 1'
#
loop_
_entity.id
_entity.type
_entity.pdbx_description
1 polymer ?
#
loop_
_entity_poly.entity_id
_entity_poly.type
_entity_poly.pdbx_seq_one_letter_code
_entity_poly.pdbx_strand_id
1 'polypeptide(L)'
;MKKKGFTLIELLVVISIIGVLSSIVLGTLGDARNSARDAAFLTRAKELQKSIEIFYLENDRYPTSGSVINGGGGTIAAANNCPEPSNPTYNDNWDEFVADMGGYLSPGLGAIDGQGHKHCMVYVLGKHPKCNKYADSAYNIIYTTYNTTYGEGGEIDYWVDGAGDTRHCLYPL
;
A
#
# COMPACT_ATOMS: atom_id res chain seq x y z
N MET A 1 -28.49 60.03 2.97
CA MET A 1 -28.62 58.66 2.44
C MET A 1 -28.95 57.71 3.59
N LYS A 2 -30.13 57.07 3.62
CA LYS A 2 -30.47 56.10 4.67
C LYS A 2 -29.74 54.79 4.41
N LYS A 3 -28.84 54.37 5.31
CA LYS A 3 -28.20 53.05 5.25
C LYS A 3 -29.26 51.99 5.56
N LYS A 4 -29.48 51.04 4.64
CA LYS A 4 -30.27 49.85 4.92
C LYS A 4 -29.43 48.95 5.84
N GLY A 5 -29.94 48.65 7.02
CA GLY A 5 -29.34 47.68 7.94
C GLY A 5 -29.77 46.27 7.56
N PHE A 6 -28.88 45.30 7.73
CA PHE A 6 -29.21 43.87 7.64
C PHE A 6 -30.18 43.50 8.75
N THR A 7 -31.17 42.67 8.44
CA THR A 7 -32.09 42.14 9.43
C THR A 7 -31.47 40.94 10.16
N LEU A 8 -31.82 40.75 11.43
CA LEU A 8 -31.40 39.57 12.21
C LEU A 8 -31.82 38.25 11.57
N ILE A 9 -33.00 38.24 10.92
CA ILE A 9 -33.51 37.06 10.24
C ILE A 9 -32.72 36.71 8.98
N GLU A 10 -32.27 37.72 8.22
CA GLU A 10 -31.39 37.49 7.07
C GLU A 10 -30.07 36.85 7.51
N LEU A 11 -29.47 37.33 8.60
CA LEU A 11 -28.23 36.75 9.10
C LEU A 11 -28.45 35.31 9.61
N LEU A 12 -29.57 35.05 10.28
CA LEU A 12 -29.88 33.75 10.86
C LEU A 12 -30.10 32.67 9.77
N VAL A 13 -30.79 33.01 8.69
CA VAL A 13 -31.01 32.09 7.56
C VAL A 13 -29.70 31.79 6.83
N VAL A 14 -28.78 32.76 6.73
CA VAL A 14 -27.49 32.55 6.07
C VAL A 14 -26.62 31.56 6.84
N ILE A 15 -26.49 31.73 8.17
CA ILE A 15 -25.67 30.81 8.97
C ILE A 15 -26.29 29.40 9.03
N SER A 16 -27.62 29.28 8.97
CA SER A 16 -28.28 27.97 8.95
C SER A 16 -28.02 27.24 7.63
N ILE A 17 -28.10 27.93 6.49
CA ILE A 17 -27.77 27.36 5.18
C ILE A 17 -26.29 26.97 5.12
N ILE A 18 -25.36 27.83 5.58
CA ILE A 18 -23.93 27.51 5.63
C ILE A 18 -23.69 26.29 6.52
N GLY A 19 -24.38 26.16 7.65
CA GLY A 19 -24.24 25.01 8.54
C GLY A 19 -24.66 23.67 7.89
N VAL A 20 -25.78 23.66 7.17
CA VAL A 20 -26.25 22.47 6.44
C VAL A 20 -25.33 22.10 5.28
N LEU A 21 -24.86 23.07 4.50
CA LEU A 21 -23.94 22.80 3.40
C LEU A 21 -22.57 22.32 3.91
N SER A 22 -22.08 22.88 5.02
CA SER A 22 -20.78 22.51 5.58
C SER A 22 -20.74 21.09 6.14
N SER A 23 -21.83 20.59 6.73
CA SER A 23 -21.87 19.23 7.30
C SER A 23 -21.75 18.15 6.22
N ILE A 24 -22.36 18.35 5.05
CA ILE A 24 -22.29 17.42 3.92
C ILE A 24 -20.87 17.36 3.35
N VAL A 25 -20.24 18.52 3.14
CA VAL A 25 -18.88 18.61 2.58
C VAL A 25 -17.85 17.90 3.47
N LEU A 26 -17.93 18.10 4.79
CA LEU A 26 -16.99 17.48 5.73
C LEU A 26 -17.08 15.94 5.74
N GLY A 27 -18.27 15.36 5.60
CA GLY A 27 -18.44 13.91 5.52
C GLY A 27 -17.74 13.31 4.29
N THR A 28 -17.93 13.93 3.11
CA THR A 28 -17.36 13.42 1.85
C THR A 28 -15.83 13.57 1.73
N LEU A 29 -15.23 14.51 2.46
CA LEU A 29 -13.80 14.80 2.38
C LEU A 29 -12.93 13.69 3.00
N GLY A 30 -13.46 12.94 3.97
CA GLY A 30 -12.76 11.81 4.60
C GLY A 30 -12.49 10.68 3.59
N ASP A 31 -13.52 10.25 2.88
CA ASP A 31 -13.45 9.16 1.91
C ASP A 31 -12.58 9.52 0.69
N ALA A 32 -12.67 10.77 0.23
CA ALA A 32 -11.83 11.28 -0.85
C ALA A 32 -10.34 11.26 -0.49
N ARG A 33 -9.98 11.61 0.75
CA ARG A 33 -8.59 11.56 1.23
C ARG A 33 -8.05 10.13 1.33
N ASN A 34 -8.87 9.19 1.80
CA ASN A 34 -8.48 7.79 1.85
C ASN A 34 -8.25 7.23 0.44
N SER A 35 -9.19 7.46 -0.48
CA SER A 35 -9.06 7.04 -1.88
C SER A 35 -7.82 7.62 -2.57
N ALA A 36 -7.49 8.90 -2.30
CA ALA A 36 -6.30 9.53 -2.84
C ALA A 36 -5.00 8.91 -2.30
N ARG A 37 -4.98 8.49 -1.02
CA ARG A 37 -3.84 7.79 -0.42
C ARG A 37 -3.66 6.41 -1.03
N ASP A 38 -4.74 5.67 -1.26
CA ASP A 38 -4.70 4.35 -1.87
C ASP A 38 -4.19 4.42 -3.32
N ALA A 39 -4.64 5.43 -4.08
CA ALA A 39 -4.16 5.68 -5.44
C ALA A 39 -2.66 6.04 -5.49
N ALA A 40 -2.19 6.84 -4.52
CA ALA A 40 -0.76 7.17 -4.41
C ALA A 40 0.07 5.92 -4.08
N PHE A 41 -0.45 5.06 -3.20
CA PHE A 41 0.23 3.81 -2.85
C PHE A 41 0.28 2.81 -4.01
N LEU A 42 -0.81 2.67 -4.77
CA LEU A 42 -0.81 1.87 -6.00
C LEU A 42 0.25 2.35 -7.00
N THR A 43 0.45 3.66 -7.10
CA THR A 43 1.49 4.23 -7.97
C THR A 43 2.87 3.81 -7.50
N ARG A 44 3.13 3.85 -6.18
CA ARG A 44 4.39 3.37 -5.59
C ARG A 44 4.63 1.87 -5.85
N ALA A 45 3.62 1.03 -5.70
CA ALA A 45 3.76 -0.41 -5.98
C ALA A 45 4.13 -0.68 -7.46
N LYS A 46 3.59 0.12 -8.40
CA LYS A 46 3.98 0.05 -9.81
C LYS A 46 5.38 0.61 -10.09
N GLU A 47 5.81 1.62 -9.36
CA GLU A 47 7.20 2.10 -9.44
C GLU A 47 8.18 1.04 -8.96
N LEU A 48 7.86 0.33 -7.88
CA LEU A 48 8.64 -0.81 -7.39
C LEU A 48 8.76 -1.91 -8.44
N GLN A 49 7.66 -2.25 -9.09
CA GLN A 49 7.68 -3.21 -10.19
C GLN A 49 8.66 -2.79 -11.29
N LYS A 50 8.58 -1.53 -11.73
CA LYS A 50 9.47 -1.01 -12.78
C LYS A 50 10.94 -1.03 -12.35
N SER A 51 11.24 -0.66 -11.11
CA SER A 51 12.63 -0.68 -10.63
C SER A 51 13.19 -2.09 -10.55
N ILE A 52 12.38 -3.08 -10.18
CA ILE A 52 12.78 -4.50 -10.17
C ILE A 52 13.12 -4.99 -11.58
N GLU A 53 12.33 -4.60 -12.59
CA GLU A 53 12.64 -4.96 -13.98
C GLU A 53 13.94 -4.31 -14.46
N ILE A 54 14.15 -3.03 -14.14
CA ILE A 54 15.40 -2.34 -14.47
C ILE A 54 16.59 -3.02 -13.79
N PHE A 55 16.45 -3.38 -12.51
CA PHE A 55 17.48 -4.10 -11.78
C PHE A 55 17.84 -5.43 -12.47
N TYR A 56 16.84 -6.21 -12.88
CA TYR A 56 17.05 -7.46 -13.60
C TYR A 56 17.81 -7.26 -14.92
N LEU A 57 17.43 -6.24 -15.70
CA LEU A 57 18.10 -5.92 -16.97
C LEU A 57 19.58 -5.57 -16.82
N GLU A 58 19.99 -5.03 -15.66
CA GLU A 58 21.38 -4.63 -15.41
C GLU A 58 22.20 -5.69 -14.67
N ASN A 59 21.56 -6.54 -13.87
CA ASN A 59 22.24 -7.49 -12.97
C ASN A 59 22.01 -8.96 -13.36
N ASP A 60 21.19 -9.25 -14.38
CA ASP A 60 20.78 -10.60 -14.82
C ASP A 60 20.21 -11.47 -13.69
N ARG A 61 19.71 -10.83 -12.63
CA ARG A 61 19.09 -11.48 -11.47
C ARG A 61 18.04 -10.59 -10.86
N TYR A 62 17.04 -11.21 -10.24
CA TYR A 62 16.10 -10.47 -9.42
C TYR A 62 16.71 -10.15 -8.05
N PRO A 63 16.26 -9.05 -7.41
CA PRO A 63 16.72 -8.69 -6.08
C PRO A 63 16.33 -9.78 -5.08
N THR A 64 17.25 -10.12 -4.19
CA THR A 64 17.02 -11.15 -3.17
C THR A 64 17.15 -10.52 -1.80
N SER A 65 16.15 -10.75 -0.95
CA SER A 65 16.36 -10.67 0.50
C SER A 65 17.37 -11.75 0.90
N GLY A 66 18.38 -11.42 1.70
CA GLY A 66 19.45 -12.34 2.09
C GLY A 66 18.98 -13.59 2.83
N SER A 67 17.72 -13.63 3.28
CA SER A 67 17.11 -14.84 3.87
C SER A 67 16.02 -15.45 2.98
N VAL A 68 16.17 -16.76 2.76
CA VAL A 68 15.13 -17.65 2.21
C VAL A 68 14.09 -17.91 3.31
N ILE A 69 12.83 -17.56 3.09
CA ILE A 69 11.73 -18.03 3.93
C ILE A 69 11.28 -19.39 3.41
N ASN A 70 11.52 -20.46 4.19
CA ASN A 70 10.96 -21.78 3.92
C ASN A 70 9.55 -21.85 4.49
N GLY A 71 8.56 -21.46 3.70
CA GLY A 71 7.14 -21.58 4.05
C GLY A 71 6.49 -22.74 3.29
N GLY A 72 6.28 -23.88 3.97
CA GLY A 72 5.22 -24.89 3.71
C GLY A 72 4.91 -25.35 2.28
N GLY A 73 5.77 -25.12 1.29
CA GLY A 73 5.50 -25.41 -0.12
C GLY A 73 6.54 -24.90 -1.12
N GLY A 74 7.55 -24.12 -0.68
CA GLY A 74 8.70 -23.74 -1.51
C GLY A 74 9.67 -22.80 -0.80
N THR A 75 10.89 -22.73 -1.33
CA THR A 75 11.90 -21.71 -1.00
C THR A 75 11.47 -20.40 -1.67
N ILE A 76 10.97 -19.46 -0.87
CA ILE A 76 10.58 -18.14 -1.36
C ILE A 76 11.57 -17.14 -0.75
N ALA A 77 12.34 -16.44 -1.58
CA ALA A 77 12.95 -15.19 -1.10
C ALA A 77 11.82 -14.17 -1.04
N ALA A 78 11.46 -13.76 0.17
CA ALA A 78 10.40 -12.80 0.38
C ALA A 78 10.91 -11.63 1.21
N ALA A 79 10.51 -10.44 0.81
CA ALA A 79 10.75 -9.21 1.55
C ALA A 79 9.43 -8.50 1.80
N ASN A 80 9.17 -8.02 3.01
CA ASN A 80 7.97 -7.24 3.28
C ASN A 80 8.18 -6.07 4.25
N ASN A 81 7.46 -4.98 4.03
CA ASN A 81 7.50 -3.79 4.91
C ASN A 81 6.37 -3.79 5.96
N CYS A 82 5.84 -4.96 6.30
CA CYS A 82 4.63 -5.12 7.07
C CYS A 82 4.95 -5.70 8.46
N PRO A 83 4.58 -5.01 9.55
CA PRO A 83 4.82 -5.56 10.88
C PRO A 83 3.94 -6.80 11.11
N GLU A 84 4.56 -7.92 11.47
CA GLU A 84 3.85 -9.14 11.89
C GLU A 84 3.36 -9.03 13.36
N PRO A 85 2.17 -9.54 13.73
CA PRO A 85 1.65 -9.41 15.09
C PRO A 85 2.47 -10.16 16.15
N SER A 86 3.16 -11.24 15.77
CA SER A 86 4.10 -11.95 16.66
C SER A 86 5.44 -11.24 16.81
N ASN A 87 5.79 -10.35 15.89
CA ASN A 87 7.01 -9.55 15.93
C ASN A 87 6.79 -8.20 15.23
N PRO A 88 6.22 -7.20 15.94
CA PRO A 88 5.83 -5.91 15.36
C PRO A 88 7.01 -5.04 14.89
N THR A 89 8.23 -5.51 15.13
CA THR A 89 9.50 -4.91 14.69
C THR A 89 10.09 -5.58 13.44
N TYR A 90 9.51 -6.69 12.97
CA TYR A 90 10.07 -7.44 11.84
C TYR A 90 9.52 -6.91 10.52
N ASN A 91 10.40 -6.28 9.74
CA ASN A 91 10.33 -6.26 8.29
C ASN A 91 11.12 -7.48 7.81
N ASP A 92 10.50 -8.58 7.35
CA ASP A 92 11.31 -9.71 6.89
C ASP A 92 12.20 -9.24 5.74
N ASN A 93 13.50 -9.07 6.03
CA ASN A 93 14.57 -8.71 5.10
C ASN A 93 14.30 -7.51 4.17
N TRP A 94 13.35 -6.62 4.50
CA TRP A 94 13.02 -5.49 3.62
C TRP A 94 14.18 -4.53 3.49
N ASP A 95 14.89 -4.26 4.59
CA ASP A 95 16.08 -3.43 4.56
C ASP A 95 17.19 -4.06 3.72
N GLU A 96 17.30 -5.40 3.71
CA GLU A 96 18.25 -6.12 2.85
C GLU A 96 17.84 -6.04 1.38
N PHE A 97 16.55 -6.21 1.08
CA PHE A 97 16.00 -6.02 -0.27
C PHE A 97 16.25 -4.59 -0.76
N VAL A 98 16.00 -3.59 0.09
CA VAL A 98 16.24 -2.17 -0.22
C VAL A 98 17.74 -1.92 -0.43
N ALA A 99 18.60 -2.55 0.36
CA ALA A 99 20.05 -2.45 0.19
C ALA A 99 20.52 -3.10 -1.13
N ASP A 100 19.98 -4.27 -1.49
CA ASP A 100 20.29 -4.96 -2.76
C ASP A 100 19.83 -4.13 -3.96
N MET A 101 18.61 -3.57 -3.87
CA MET A 101 18.03 -2.68 -4.86
C MET A 101 18.70 -1.30 -4.92
N GLY A 102 19.56 -0.93 -3.97
CA GLY A 102 20.39 0.28 -3.99
C GLY A 102 19.71 1.52 -4.61
N GLY A 103 20.35 2.08 -5.64
CA GLY A 103 19.91 3.30 -6.33
C GLY A 103 18.74 3.13 -7.32
N TYR A 104 18.20 1.93 -7.47
CA TYR A 104 17.08 1.65 -8.38
C TYR A 104 15.73 2.06 -7.81
N LEU A 105 15.63 2.25 -6.49
CA LEU A 105 14.39 2.64 -5.81
C LEU A 105 14.15 4.15 -5.89
N SER A 106 12.90 4.55 -6.12
CA SER A 106 12.49 5.94 -5.99
C SER A 106 12.60 6.41 -4.52
N PRO A 107 12.96 7.67 -4.26
CA PRO A 107 13.02 8.21 -2.91
C PRO A 107 11.69 8.02 -2.16
N GLY A 108 11.72 7.34 -1.01
CA GLY A 108 10.54 7.09 -0.18
C GLY A 108 9.83 5.75 -0.44
N LEU A 109 10.31 4.92 -1.37
CA LEU A 109 9.80 3.58 -1.62
C LEU A 109 10.33 2.54 -0.62
N GLY A 110 11.56 2.74 -0.12
CA GLY A 110 12.20 1.90 0.90
C GLY A 110 12.08 2.43 2.33
N ALA A 111 11.48 3.60 2.54
CA ALA A 111 11.39 4.19 3.87
C ALA A 111 10.27 3.52 4.69
N ILE A 112 10.68 2.78 5.71
CA ILE A 112 9.79 2.42 6.81
C ILE A 112 9.64 3.68 7.68
N ASP A 113 8.50 4.37 7.61
CA ASP A 113 8.22 5.39 8.62
C ASP A 113 7.93 4.66 9.93
N GLY A 114 8.61 5.04 11.02
CA GLY A 114 8.44 4.40 12.33
C GLY A 114 7.05 4.59 12.96
N GLN A 115 6.01 4.80 12.16
CA GLN A 115 4.64 5.14 12.57
C GLN A 115 3.60 4.06 12.21
N GLY A 116 4.02 2.83 11.88
CA GLY A 116 3.10 1.74 11.60
C GLY A 116 2.41 1.94 10.25
N HIS A 117 2.97 1.33 9.23
CA HIS A 117 2.47 1.46 7.86
C HIS A 117 1.04 0.99 7.75
N LYS A 118 0.19 1.89 7.23
CA LYS A 118 -1.18 1.55 6.85
C LYS A 118 -1.20 0.68 5.59
N HIS A 119 -0.23 0.84 4.70
CA HIS A 119 -0.21 0.12 3.43
C HIS A 119 1.06 -0.72 3.29
N CYS A 120 0.85 -1.92 2.80
CA CYS A 120 1.75 -3.04 2.93
C CYS A 120 2.17 -3.54 1.55
N MET A 121 3.46 -3.87 1.38
CA MET A 121 4.03 -4.47 0.18
C MET A 121 4.85 -5.69 0.57
N VAL A 122 4.69 -6.76 -0.21
CA VAL A 122 5.43 -8.01 -0.10
C VAL A 122 5.99 -8.32 -1.49
N TYR A 123 7.29 -8.48 -1.57
CA TYR A 123 7.97 -9.02 -2.73
C TYR A 123 8.22 -10.52 -2.51
N VAL A 124 7.98 -11.33 -3.53
CA VAL A 124 8.09 -12.81 -3.48
C VAL A 124 8.81 -13.26 -4.75
N LEU A 125 9.95 -13.94 -4.61
CA LEU A 125 10.54 -14.70 -5.72
C LEU A 125 9.79 -16.01 -5.95
N GLY A 126 9.43 -16.27 -7.20
CA GLY A 126 8.69 -17.44 -7.62
C GLY A 126 7.19 -17.40 -7.28
N LYS A 127 6.62 -18.60 -7.15
CA LYS A 127 5.17 -18.80 -7.07
C LYS A 127 4.65 -18.55 -5.65
N HIS A 128 3.69 -17.64 -5.53
CA HIS A 128 2.90 -17.49 -4.32
C HIS A 128 1.58 -18.28 -4.43
N PRO A 129 1.20 -19.13 -3.44
CA PRO A 129 0.01 -19.98 -3.53
C PRO A 129 -1.28 -19.23 -3.89
N LYS A 130 -1.41 -18.00 -3.39
CA LYS A 130 -2.59 -17.15 -3.61
C LYS A 130 -2.43 -16.12 -4.76
N CYS A 131 -1.24 -15.98 -5.37
CA CYS A 131 -1.01 -15.17 -6.58
C CYS A 131 -0.58 -16.08 -7.74
N ASN A 132 -1.48 -16.96 -8.17
CA ASN A 132 -1.18 -18.01 -9.15
C ASN A 132 -1.83 -17.76 -10.53
N LYS A 133 -2.08 -16.50 -10.90
CA LYS A 133 -2.65 -16.21 -12.24
C LYS A 133 -1.70 -16.63 -13.36
N TYR A 134 -0.39 -16.51 -13.13
CA TYR A 134 0.64 -17.01 -14.02
C TYR A 134 1.46 -18.04 -13.25
N ALA A 135 1.35 -19.30 -13.64
CA ALA A 135 2.00 -20.41 -12.96
C ALA A 135 3.54 -20.31 -12.98
N ASP A 136 4.09 -19.54 -13.93
CA ASP A 136 5.52 -19.42 -14.23
C ASP A 136 6.08 -18.00 -13.97
N SER A 137 5.41 -17.20 -13.13
CA SER A 137 5.96 -15.88 -12.76
C SER A 137 7.29 -16.01 -12.02
N ALA A 138 8.32 -15.31 -12.51
CA ALA A 138 9.63 -15.26 -11.87
C ALA A 138 9.60 -14.59 -10.49
N TYR A 139 8.70 -13.61 -10.31
CA TYR A 139 8.42 -12.97 -9.03
C TYR A 139 6.96 -12.48 -8.99
N ASN A 140 6.49 -12.15 -7.79
CA ASN A 140 5.20 -11.54 -7.54
C ASN A 140 5.35 -10.39 -6.54
N ILE A 141 4.60 -9.31 -6.74
CA ILE A 141 4.46 -8.24 -5.75
C ILE A 141 3.04 -8.30 -5.21
N ILE A 142 2.87 -8.46 -3.90
CA ILE A 142 1.58 -8.35 -3.22
C ILE A 142 1.52 -7.01 -2.50
N TYR A 143 0.40 -6.30 -2.60
CA TYR A 143 0.25 -5.00 -1.94
C TYR A 143 -1.16 -4.79 -1.38
N THR A 144 -1.30 -3.93 -0.37
CA THR A 144 -2.60 -3.61 0.24
C THR A 144 -3.17 -2.26 -0.15
N THR A 145 -4.47 -2.19 -0.41
CA THR A 145 -5.17 -0.92 -0.67
C THR A 145 -5.91 -0.35 0.54
N TYR A 146 -5.95 -1.03 1.69
CA TYR A 146 -6.45 -0.44 2.94
C TYR A 146 -5.37 -0.37 4.01
N ASN A 147 -5.74 0.24 5.15
CA ASN A 147 -4.97 0.24 6.39
C ASN A 147 -4.82 -1.18 6.99
N THR A 148 -3.88 -1.99 6.49
CA THR A 148 -3.72 -3.41 6.83
C THR A 148 -2.52 -3.61 7.74
N THR A 149 -2.72 -4.31 8.85
CA THR A 149 -1.65 -5.04 9.56
C THR A 149 -1.73 -6.52 9.18
N TYR A 150 -0.66 -7.30 9.37
CA TYR A 150 -0.78 -8.76 9.35
C TYR A 150 -1.90 -9.18 10.34
N GLY A 151 -2.81 -10.07 9.90
CA GLY A 151 -3.93 -10.52 10.73
C GLY A 151 -3.43 -11.33 11.94
N GLU A 152 -4.21 -11.39 13.02
CA GLU A 152 -3.86 -11.98 14.34
C GLU A 152 -3.49 -13.49 14.36
N GLY A 153 -3.23 -14.12 13.21
CA GLY A 153 -2.73 -15.49 13.09
C GLY A 153 -1.54 -15.66 12.16
N GLY A 154 -0.92 -14.58 11.67
CA GLY A 154 0.17 -14.65 10.68
C GLY A 154 -0.29 -15.08 9.28
N GLU A 155 -1.57 -15.44 9.10
CA GLU A 155 -2.11 -15.80 7.80
C GLU A 155 -2.67 -14.58 7.08
N ILE A 156 -2.06 -14.30 5.94
CA ILE A 156 -2.48 -13.29 5.00
C ILE A 156 -3.59 -13.91 4.14
N ASP A 157 -4.83 -13.42 4.18
CA ASP A 157 -5.86 -13.65 3.16
C ASP A 157 -5.63 -12.79 1.93
N TYR A 158 -5.54 -13.44 0.76
CA TYR A 158 -5.27 -12.82 -0.53
C TYR A 158 -6.47 -13.12 -1.43
N TRP A 159 -6.92 -12.13 -2.21
CA TRP A 159 -8.02 -12.29 -3.15
C TRP A 159 -7.60 -11.84 -4.54
N VAL A 160 -8.06 -12.56 -5.57
CA VAL A 160 -7.97 -12.13 -6.96
C VAL A 160 -9.36 -11.66 -7.35
N ASP A 161 -9.48 -10.37 -7.71
CA ASP A 161 -10.68 -9.68 -8.19
C ASP A 161 -11.85 -9.51 -7.18
N GLY A 162 -12.00 -8.27 -6.70
CA GLY A 162 -13.30 -7.62 -6.42
C GLY A 162 -14.37 -8.35 -5.61
N ALA A 163 -14.16 -8.55 -4.30
CA ALA A 163 -15.15 -8.38 -3.22
C ALA A 163 -14.53 -8.81 -1.87
N GLY A 164 -14.01 -7.86 -1.09
CA GLY A 164 -13.48 -8.09 0.27
C GLY A 164 -11.96 -8.33 0.36
N ASP A 165 -11.34 -7.77 1.41
CA ASP A 165 -9.94 -7.93 1.86
C ASP A 165 -8.75 -7.82 0.86
N THR A 166 -8.61 -6.62 0.28
CA THR A 166 -7.43 -5.75 0.01
C THR A 166 -6.02 -6.18 -0.33
N ARG A 167 -5.65 -7.46 -0.35
CA ARG A 167 -4.34 -7.82 -0.89
C ARG A 167 -4.43 -8.15 -2.36
N HIS A 168 -3.69 -7.40 -3.15
CA HIS A 168 -3.68 -7.45 -4.60
C HIS A 168 -2.33 -7.96 -5.11
N CYS A 169 -2.36 -8.78 -6.15
CA CYS A 169 -1.14 -9.26 -6.82
C CYS A 169 -0.82 -8.38 -8.04
N LEU A 170 0.38 -7.82 -8.07
CA LEU A 170 1.03 -7.25 -9.25
C LEU A 170 1.95 -8.31 -9.85
N TYR A 171 1.74 -8.57 -11.14
CA TYR A 171 2.51 -9.55 -11.92
C TYR A 171 3.53 -8.82 -12.80
N PRO A 172 4.69 -9.42 -13.08
CA PRO A 172 5.68 -8.89 -14.01
C PRO A 172 5.06 -8.49 -15.37
N LEU A 173 5.67 -7.51 -16.02
CA LEU A 173 5.19 -6.94 -17.30
C LEU A 173 5.41 -7.90 -18.47
#